data_AF-A0A965AKB0-F1
#
_entry.id   AF-A0A965AKB0-F1
#
_cell.length_a   1.000
_cell.length_b   1.000
_cell.length_c   1.000
_cell.angle_alpha   90.00
_cell.angle_beta   90.00
_cell.angle_gamma   90.00
#
_symmetry.space_group_name_H-M   'P 1'
#
loop_
_entity.id
_entity.type
_entity.pdbx_description
1 polymer ?
#
loop_
_entity_poly.entity_id
_entity_poly.type
_entity_poly.pdbx_seq_one_letter_code
_entity_poly.pdbx_strand_id
1 'polypeptide(L)'
;MLWCLGVFMRTTVRIDDSLLADLKRRAHDERCSLTELVNRVLRRGVRALGEEETSSEPYHETTHAMGPPKLSLDKALSLAAALEDEQAVEKLLRRK
;
A
#
# COMPACT_ATOMS: atom_id res chain seq x y z
N MET A 1 -12.62 17.69 -32.77
CA MET A 1 -12.21 17.13 -31.46
C MET A 1 -10.72 17.41 -31.32
N LEU A 2 -10.40 18.31 -30.39
CA LEU A 2 -9.17 19.10 -30.35
C LEU A 2 -7.91 18.22 -30.26
N TRP A 3 -7.07 18.27 -31.29
CA TRP A 3 -5.66 17.94 -31.17
C TRP A 3 -4.99 19.12 -30.47
N CYS A 4 -4.88 19.02 -29.14
CA CYS A 4 -4.18 20.00 -28.33
C CYS A 4 -2.70 19.97 -28.74
N LEU A 5 -2.18 21.11 -29.21
CA LEU A 5 -0.75 21.31 -29.47
C LEU A 5 0.05 21.02 -28.20
N GLY A 6 0.59 19.81 -28.10
CA GLY A 6 1.61 19.44 -27.12
C GLY A 6 2.93 19.35 -27.86
N VAL A 7 3.94 20.09 -27.41
CA VAL A 7 5.31 20.03 -27.92
C VAL A 7 5.81 18.59 -27.81
N PHE A 8 5.77 17.83 -28.90
CA PHE A 8 6.38 16.51 -28.97
C PHE A 8 7.78 16.67 -29.54
N MET A 9 8.78 16.52 -28.67
CA MET A 9 10.17 16.42 -29.09
C MET A 9 10.42 15.00 -29.60
N ARG A 10 11.05 14.87 -30.77
CA ARG A 10 11.49 13.58 -31.28
C ARG A 10 12.83 13.21 -30.64
N THR A 11 12.86 12.10 -29.93
CA THR A 11 14.09 11.57 -29.32
C THR A 11 14.33 10.16 -29.84
N THR A 12 15.59 9.84 -30.15
CA THR A 12 16.01 8.48 -30.48
C THR A 12 16.66 7.88 -29.25
N VAL A 13 16.07 6.82 -28.72
CA VAL A 13 16.61 6.06 -27.57
C VAL A 13 16.89 4.64 -28.01
N ARG A 14 17.91 4.01 -27.44
CA ARG A 14 18.15 2.57 -27.65
C ARG A 14 17.30 1.78 -26.66
N ILE A 15 16.51 0.85 -27.16
CA ILE A 15 15.64 -0.05 -26.40
C ILE A 15 16.08 -1.47 -26.76
N ASP A 16 16.18 -2.32 -25.76
CA ASP A 16 16.44 -3.75 -25.97
C ASP A 16 15.34 -4.40 -26.84
N ASP A 17 15.71 -5.37 -27.67
CA ASP A 17 14.80 -6.00 -28.63
C ASP A 17 13.64 -6.74 -27.93
N SER A 18 13.88 -7.37 -26.78
CA SER A 18 12.85 -8.07 -26.02
C SER A 18 11.87 -7.06 -25.40
N LEU A 19 12.38 -5.97 -24.85
CA LEU A 19 11.56 -4.89 -24.31
C LEU A 19 10.70 -4.24 -25.39
N LEU A 20 11.25 -4.01 -26.58
CA LEU A 20 10.48 -3.46 -27.70
C LEU A 20 9.37 -4.42 -28.15
N ALA A 21 9.63 -5.73 -28.18
CA ALA A 21 8.62 -6.74 -28.51
C ALA A 21 7.48 -6.76 -27.48
N ASP A 22 7.80 -6.70 -26.20
CA ASP A 22 6.80 -6.67 -25.12
C ASP A 22 5.96 -5.40 -25.15
N LEU A 23 6.57 -4.23 -25.40
CA LEU A 23 5.85 -2.97 -25.57
C LEU A 23 4.92 -3.01 -26.78
N LYS A 24 5.34 -3.58 -27.91
CA LYS A 24 4.48 -3.74 -29.10
C LYS A 24 3.29 -4.65 -28.81
N ARG A 25 3.52 -5.80 -28.18
CA ARG A 25 2.46 -6.74 -27.80
C ARG A 25 1.44 -6.05 -26.89
N ARG A 26 1.91 -5.36 -25.86
CA ARG A 26 1.04 -4.66 -24.92
C ARG A 26 0.27 -3.50 -25.55
N ALA A 27 0.88 -2.75 -26.47
CA ALA A 27 0.20 -1.68 -27.19
C ALA A 27 -0.95 -2.23 -28.05
N HIS A 28 -0.71 -3.36 -28.71
CA HIS A 28 -1.72 -4.09 -29.49
C HIS A 28 -2.88 -4.57 -28.59
N ASP A 29 -2.57 -5.20 -27.46
CA ASP A 29 -3.58 -5.71 -26.52
C ASP A 29 -4.43 -4.58 -25.93
N GLU A 30 -3.81 -3.44 -25.61
CA GLU A 30 -4.47 -2.24 -25.08
C GLU A 30 -5.10 -1.34 -26.16
N ARG A 31 -5.01 -1.74 -27.45
CA ARG A 31 -5.51 -0.99 -28.63
C ARG A 31 -5.07 0.49 -28.63
N CYS A 32 -3.83 0.75 -28.27
CA CYS A 32 -3.22 2.09 -28.28
C CYS A 32 -1.96 2.11 -29.12
N SER A 33 -1.48 3.31 -29.47
CA SER A 33 -0.23 3.43 -30.23
C SER A 33 0.98 3.10 -29.36
N LEU A 34 2.05 2.58 -29.98
CA LEU A 34 3.32 2.33 -29.29
C LEU A 34 3.84 3.62 -28.63
N THR A 35 3.69 4.78 -29.28
CA THR A 35 4.10 6.08 -28.75
C THR A 35 3.34 6.45 -27.47
N GLU A 36 2.03 6.24 -27.43
CA GLU A 36 1.23 6.49 -26.22
C GLU A 36 1.65 5.57 -25.08
N LEU A 37 1.83 4.27 -25.36
CA LEU A 37 2.27 3.31 -24.35
C LEU A 37 3.67 3.65 -23.82
N VAL A 38 4.64 3.95 -24.70
CA VAL A 38 6.01 4.31 -24.31
C VAL A 38 5.99 5.55 -23.41
N ASN A 39 5.27 6.60 -23.79
CA ASN A 39 5.16 7.79 -22.96
C ASN A 39 4.50 7.48 -21.60
N ARG A 40 3.46 6.64 -21.57
CA ARG A 40 2.79 6.24 -20.33
C ARG A 40 3.72 5.43 -19.42
N VAL A 41 4.46 4.48 -19.97
CA VAL A 41 5.42 3.66 -19.24
C VAL A 41 6.56 4.52 -18.70
N LEU A 42 7.16 5.40 -19.50
CA LEU A 42 8.23 6.31 -19.06
C LEU A 42 7.76 7.24 -17.93
N ARG A 43 6.55 7.82 -18.03
CA ARG A 43 5.99 8.65 -16.95
C ARG A 43 5.82 7.88 -15.64
N ARG A 44 5.37 6.62 -15.72
CA ARG A 44 5.26 5.75 -14.53
C ARG A 44 6.63 5.38 -13.98
N GLY A 45 7.59 5.05 -14.85
CA GLY A 45 8.96 4.74 -14.46
C GLY A 45 9.64 5.89 -13.73
N VAL A 46 9.53 7.12 -14.24
CA VAL A 46 10.09 8.31 -13.58
C VAL A 46 9.48 8.54 -12.19
N ARG A 47 8.17 8.30 -12.02
CA ARG A 47 7.52 8.40 -10.70
C ARG A 47 8.00 7.32 -9.75
N ALA A 48 8.04 6.07 -10.21
CA ALA A 48 8.50 4.94 -9.42
C ALA A 48 9.95 5.13 -8.94
N LEU A 49 10.82 5.63 -9.81
CA LEU A 49 12.20 5.97 -9.44
C LEU A 49 12.28 7.04 -8.33
N GLY A 50 11.35 8.01 -8.32
CA GLY A 50 11.28 9.02 -7.26
C GLY A 50 10.63 8.50 -5.96
N GLU A 51 9.78 7.48 -6.05
CA GLU A 51 9.11 6.85 -4.90
C GLU A 51 10.01 5.82 -4.20
N GLU A 52 10.94 5.18 -4.91
CA GLU A 52 11.94 4.27 -4.32
C GLU A 52 12.93 5.00 -3.39
N GLU A 53 13.20 6.29 -3.61
CA GLU A 53 13.98 7.13 -2.68
C GLU A 53 13.18 7.55 -1.44
N THR A 54 11.85 7.59 -1.53
CA THR A 54 10.99 7.66 -0.33
C THR A 54 10.83 6.25 0.21
N SER A 55 11.90 5.68 0.77
CA SER A 55 11.79 4.52 1.65
C SER A 55 10.67 4.85 2.65
N SER A 56 9.55 4.15 2.56
CA SER A 56 8.44 4.29 3.50
C SER A 56 9.06 4.21 4.90
N GLU A 57 9.09 5.35 5.59
CA GLU A 57 9.71 5.43 6.90
C GLU A 57 9.02 4.36 7.76
N PRO A 58 9.78 3.51 8.49
CA PRO A 58 9.18 2.44 9.27
C PRO A 58 8.07 3.01 10.14
N TYR A 59 6.90 2.39 10.11
CA TYR A 59 5.81 2.84 10.96
C TYR A 59 6.23 2.70 12.42
N HIS A 60 6.27 3.82 13.14
CA HIS A 60 6.60 3.88 14.55
C HIS A 60 5.32 4.05 15.37
N GLU A 61 5.07 3.12 16.28
CA GLU A 61 3.93 3.17 17.20
C GLU A 61 4.24 4.16 18.33
N THR A 62 3.38 5.17 18.52
CA THR A 62 3.56 6.17 19.57
C THR A 62 3.21 5.58 20.93
N THR A 63 4.21 5.41 21.81
CA THR A 63 3.97 4.95 23.18
C THR A 63 3.52 6.10 24.08
N HIS A 64 2.50 5.86 24.90
CA HIS A 64 2.05 6.78 25.95
C HIS A 64 2.33 6.20 27.33
N ALA A 65 2.74 7.04 28.28
CA ALA A 65 2.98 6.62 29.65
C ALA A 65 1.65 6.26 30.34
N MET A 66 1.44 4.97 30.62
CA MET A 66 0.24 4.46 31.31
C MET A 66 0.32 4.59 32.85
N GLY A 67 1.43 5.13 33.37
CA GLY A 67 1.70 5.22 34.81
C GLY A 67 2.11 3.88 35.43
N PRO A 68 2.25 3.81 36.76
CA PRO A 68 2.58 2.59 37.46
C PRO A 68 1.44 1.55 37.34
N PRO A 69 1.77 0.24 37.27
CA PRO A 69 0.76 -0.80 37.16
C PRO A 69 -0.16 -0.80 38.38
N LYS A 70 -1.47 -0.73 38.14
CA LYS A 70 -2.50 -0.80 39.21
C LYS A 70 -2.84 -2.23 39.62
N LEU A 71 -2.43 -3.20 38.81
CA LEU A 71 -2.73 -4.61 38.97
C LEU A 71 -1.51 -5.42 38.50
N SER A 72 -1.16 -6.50 39.20
CA SER A 72 -0.18 -7.47 38.68
C SER A 72 -0.81 -8.26 37.54
N LEU A 73 -0.13 -8.28 36.39
CA LEU A 73 -0.50 -9.05 35.21
C LEU A 73 0.31 -10.34 35.07
N ASP A 74 1.06 -10.73 36.11
CA ASP A 74 1.94 -11.91 36.08
C ASP A 74 1.18 -13.21 35.76
N LYS A 75 -0.13 -13.24 36.05
CA LYS A 75 -1.06 -14.33 35.70
C LYS A 75 -2.27 -13.81 34.93
N ALA A 76 -2.02 -13.03 33.88
CA ALA A 76 -3.05 -12.37 33.08
C ALA A 76 -4.20 -13.31 32.64
N LEU A 77 -3.90 -14.55 32.26
CA LEU A 77 -4.93 -15.51 31.82
C LEU A 77 -5.87 -15.95 32.96
N SER A 78 -5.32 -16.19 34.15
CA SER A 78 -6.13 -16.56 35.32
C SER A 78 -7.01 -15.40 35.77
N LEU A 79 -6.47 -14.18 35.72
CA LEU A 79 -7.24 -12.96 35.99
C LEU A 79 -8.38 -12.79 34.97
N ALA A 80 -8.09 -12.96 33.67
CA ALA A 80 -9.10 -12.84 32.63
C ALA A 80 -10.23 -13.85 32.81
N ALA A 81 -9.91 -15.11 33.10
CA ALA A 81 -10.91 -16.16 33.35
C ALA A 81 -11.85 -15.80 34.53
N ALA A 82 -11.29 -15.29 35.63
CA ALA A 82 -12.10 -14.86 36.78
C ALA A 82 -13.05 -13.70 36.43
N LEU A 83 -12.57 -12.70 35.68
CA LEU A 83 -13.40 -11.58 35.23
C LEU A 83 -14.50 -12.02 34.25
N GLU A 84 -14.20 -12.99 33.38
CA GLU A 84 -15.18 -13.57 32.46
C GLU A 84 -16.27 -14.36 33.22
N ASP A 85 -15.88 -15.15 34.22
CA ASP A 85 -16.81 -15.92 35.05
C ASP A 85 -17.78 -15.00 35.82
N GLU A 86 -17.26 -13.93 36.43
CA GLU A 86 -18.07 -12.92 37.12
C GLU A 86 -19.11 -12.29 36.18
N GLN A 87 -18.69 -11.90 34.97
CA GLN A 87 -19.57 -11.33 33.97
C GLN A 87 -20.59 -12.34 33.41
N ALA A 88 -20.22 -13.61 33.29
CA ALA A 88 -21.12 -14.67 32.85
C ALA A 88 -22.25 -14.90 33.86
N VAL A 89 -21.93 -14.91 35.16
CA VAL A 89 -22.92 -15.02 36.24
C VAL A 89 -23.87 -13.81 36.23
N GLU A 90 -23.34 -12.59 36.15
CA GLU A 90 -24.16 -11.38 36.07
C GLU A 90 -25.14 -11.43 34.89
N LYS A 91 -24.67 -11.85 33.72
CA LYS A 91 -25.48 -11.97 32.51
C LYS A 91 -26.60 -13.01 32.65
N LEU A 92 -26.35 -14.11 33.35
CA LEU A 92 -27.38 -15.14 33.61
C LEU A 92 -28.44 -14.63 34.60
N LEU A 93 -28.03 -13.89 35.64
CA LEU A 93 -28.96 -13.29 36.61
C LEU A 93 -29.88 -12.25 35.96
N ARG A 94 -29.38 -11.45 35.02
CA ARG A 94 -30.17 -10.46 34.26
C ARG A 94 -31.18 -11.06 33.28
N ARG A 95 -31.08 -12.35 32.96
CA ARG A 95 -31.95 -13.07 32.01
C ARG A 95 -33.11 -13.79 32.69
N LYS A 96 -33.16 -13.77 34.02
CA LYS A 96 -34.31 -14.20 34.82
C LYS A 96 -35.19 -12.99 35.12
#